data_AF-R5P6N4-F1
#
_entry.id   AF-R5P6N4-F1
#
_cell.length_a   1.000
_cell.length_b   1.000
_cell.length_c   1.000
_cell.angle_alpha   90.00
_cell.angle_beta   90.00
_cell.angle_gamma   90.00
#
_symmetry.space_group_name_H-M   'P 1'
#
loop_
_entity.id
_entity.type
_entity.pdbx_description
1 polymer ?
#
loop_
_entity_poly.entity_id
_entity_poly.type
_entity_poly.pdbx_seq_one_letter_code
_entity_poly.pdbx_strand_id
1 'polypeptide(L)'
;MKRLIFTLSTLMICSASMMAIPAKPGQWKMLKLANGTEIRAELVGDELCHYWLAADGKGYAWSAAQGCYVAIDKEAANKAADQKRNAANKRRMAKVTKAKANDLYTGEKKGLIILVEFPKRTATNTPEVKFSRESSGVL
;
A
#
# COMPACT_ATOMS: atom_id res chain seq x y z
N MET A 1 -15.48 15.46 16.31
CA MET A 1 -15.80 14.10 15.79
C MET A 1 -15.83 14.02 14.26
N LYS A 2 -16.62 14.83 13.55
CA LYS A 2 -16.67 14.81 12.07
C LYS A 2 -15.29 15.00 11.39
N ARG A 3 -14.48 15.95 11.87
CA ARG A 3 -13.12 16.20 11.35
C ARG A 3 -12.19 14.98 11.52
N LEU A 4 -12.31 14.27 12.65
CA LEU A 4 -11.50 13.08 12.94
C LEU A 4 -11.88 11.91 12.02
N ILE A 5 -13.19 11.73 11.77
CA ILE A 5 -13.72 10.71 10.85
C ILE A 5 -13.25 11.00 9.41
N PHE A 6 -13.32 12.26 8.97
CA PHE A 6 -12.82 12.65 7.65
C PHE A 6 -11.31 12.42 7.52
N THR A 7 -10.50 12.83 8.50
CA THR A 7 -9.04 12.60 8.45
C THR A 7 -8.67 11.13 8.45
N LEU A 8 -9.38 10.30 9.23
CA LEU A 8 -9.13 8.87 9.29
C LEU A 8 -9.56 8.16 8.00
N SER A 9 -10.68 8.56 7.41
CA SER A 9 -11.15 8.09 6.10
C SER A 9 -10.14 8.41 4.99
N THR A 10 -9.66 9.65 4.92
CA THR A 10 -8.66 10.06 3.93
C THR A 10 -7.34 9.30 4.11
N LEU A 11 -6.90 9.09 5.35
CA LEU A 11 -5.68 8.32 5.64
C LEU A 11 -5.81 6.86 5.19
N MET A 12 -6.96 6.22 5.41
CA MET A 12 -7.23 4.86 4.96
C MET A 12 -7.23 4.75 3.42
N ILE A 13 -7.86 5.69 2.72
CA ILE A 13 -7.89 5.72 1.25
C ILE A 13 -6.48 5.90 0.67
N CYS A 14 -5.69 6.82 1.23
CA CYS A 14 -4.30 7.04 0.81
C CYS A 14 -3.44 5.78 1.01
N SER A 15 -3.64 5.05 2.12
CA SER A 15 -2.88 3.84 2.43
C SER A 15 -3.21 2.68 1.48
N ALA A 16 -4.47 2.56 1.03
CA ALA A 16 -4.89 1.53 0.08
C ALA A 16 -4.24 1.68 -1.30
N SER A 17 -3.86 2.89 -1.70
CA SER A 17 -3.17 3.13 -2.98
C SER A 17 -1.72 2.62 -3.04
N MET A 18 -1.19 2.08 -1.94
CA MET A 18 0.22 1.67 -1.85
C MET A 18 0.49 0.22 -2.26
N MET A 19 -0.54 -0.58 -2.52
CA MET A 19 -0.44 -2.00 -2.87
C MET A 19 -1.12 -2.24 -4.21
N ALA A 20 -0.52 -3.08 -5.07
CA ALA A 20 -1.18 -3.53 -6.29
C ALA A 20 -2.23 -4.59 -5.91
N ILE A 21 -3.51 -4.26 -6.05
CA ILE A 21 -4.62 -5.17 -5.78
C ILE A 21 -4.92 -5.92 -7.07
N PRO A 22 -4.91 -7.27 -7.04
CA PRO A 22 -5.27 -8.04 -8.21
C PRO A 22 -6.71 -7.74 -8.63
N ALA A 23 -6.96 -7.76 -9.93
CA ALA A 23 -8.30 -7.70 -10.50
C ALA A 23 -9.17 -8.79 -9.89
N LYS A 24 -10.42 -8.44 -9.57
CA LYS A 24 -11.37 -9.40 -9.00
C LYS A 24 -11.58 -10.56 -9.99
N PRO A 25 -11.31 -11.81 -9.60
CA PRO A 25 -11.49 -12.95 -10.49
C PRO A 25 -12.98 -13.17 -10.81
N GLY A 26 -13.25 -13.79 -11.94
CA GLY A 26 -14.60 -14.11 -12.41
C GLY A 26 -15.39 -12.93 -12.95
N GLN A 27 -14.73 -11.80 -13.24
CA GLN A 27 -15.36 -10.69 -13.97
C GLN A 27 -15.31 -10.97 -15.47
N TRP A 28 -16.44 -11.38 -16.04
CA TRP A 28 -16.56 -11.72 -17.46
C TRP A 28 -17.28 -10.63 -18.25
N LYS A 29 -16.84 -10.37 -19.48
CA LYS A 29 -17.47 -9.42 -20.40
C LYS A 29 -17.45 -9.92 -21.84
N MET A 30 -18.50 -9.60 -22.59
CA MET A 30 -18.51 -9.75 -24.05
C MET A 30 -17.82 -8.54 -24.68
N LEU A 31 -16.73 -8.78 -25.40
CA LEU A 31 -15.95 -7.77 -26.09
C LEU A 31 -16.33 -7.75 -27.56
N LYS A 32 -16.63 -6.56 -28.08
CA LYS A 32 -16.78 -6.32 -29.53
C LYS A 32 -15.42 -6.01 -30.13
N LEU A 33 -14.98 -6.84 -31.07
CA LEU A 33 -13.75 -6.64 -31.85
C LEU A 33 -14.02 -5.81 -33.10
N ALA A 34 -12.95 -5.34 -33.74
CA ALA A 34 -13.01 -4.58 -34.99
C ALA A 34 -13.73 -5.33 -36.13
N ASN A 35 -13.65 -6.66 -36.14
CA ASN A 35 -14.32 -7.52 -37.12
C ASN A 35 -15.82 -7.77 -36.81
N GLY A 36 -16.38 -7.10 -35.80
CA GLY A 36 -17.76 -7.28 -35.36
C GLY A 36 -18.02 -8.57 -34.58
N THR A 37 -17.00 -9.40 -34.35
CA THR A 37 -17.13 -10.61 -33.54
C THR A 37 -17.22 -10.25 -32.06
N GLU A 38 -18.09 -10.96 -31.35
CA GLU A 38 -18.20 -10.88 -29.90
C GLU A 38 -17.45 -12.04 -29.25
N ILE A 39 -16.48 -11.74 -28.40
CA ILE A 39 -15.73 -12.76 -27.64
C ILE A 39 -15.99 -12.59 -26.15
N ARG A 40 -16.06 -13.72 -25.43
CA ARG A 40 -16.15 -13.71 -23.98
C ARG A 40 -14.75 -13.71 -23.38
N ALA A 41 -14.47 -12.77 -22.49
CA ALA A 41 -13.17 -12.65 -21.84
C ALA A 41 -13.30 -12.29 -20.35
N GLU A 42 -12.32 -12.69 -19.56
CA GLU A 42 -12.21 -12.41 -18.12
C GLU A 42 -11.27 -11.23 -17.88
N LEU A 43 -11.61 -10.35 -16.94
CA LEU A 43 -10.70 -9.29 -16.51
C LEU A 43 -9.58 -9.87 -15.66
N VAL A 44 -8.34 -9.67 -16.09
CA VAL A 44 -7.13 -10.15 -15.41
C VAL A 44 -6.15 -8.98 -15.23
N GLY A 45 -5.31 -9.06 -14.19
CA GLY A 45 -4.22 -8.13 -13.96
C GLY A 45 -4.31 -7.42 -12.61
N ASP A 46 -3.79 -6.19 -12.54
CA ASP A 46 -3.78 -5.30 -11.39
C ASP A 46 -3.92 -3.83 -11.87
N GLU A 47 -3.74 -2.86 -10.98
CA GLU A 47 -3.85 -1.42 -11.32
C GLU A 47 -2.76 -0.94 -12.28
N LEU A 48 -1.66 -1.68 -12.40
CA LEU A 48 -0.53 -1.32 -13.24
C LEU A 48 -0.63 -1.91 -14.64
N CYS A 49 -1.33 -3.04 -14.76
CA CYS A 49 -1.75 -3.61 -16.03
C CYS A 49 -3.03 -4.43 -15.82
N HIS A 50 -4.11 -4.06 -16.50
CA HIS A 50 -5.31 -4.87 -16.60
C HIS A 50 -5.70 -5.04 -18.08
N TYR A 51 -6.18 -6.23 -18.41
CA TYR A 51 -6.65 -6.56 -19.75
C TYR A 51 -7.70 -7.67 -19.67
N TRP A 52 -8.39 -7.89 -20.78
CA TRP A 52 -9.37 -8.93 -20.90
C TRP A 52 -8.74 -10.18 -21.53
N LEU A 53 -8.71 -11.29 -20.81
CA LEU A 53 -8.17 -12.56 -21.25
C LEU A 53 -9.30 -13.44 -21.81
N ALA A 54 -9.23 -13.75 -23.09
CA ALA A 54 -10.16 -14.67 -23.72
C ALA A 54 -9.81 -16.14 -23.40
N ALA A 55 -10.76 -17.05 -23.64
CA ALA A 55 -10.58 -18.49 -23.41
C ALA A 55 -9.46 -19.12 -24.27
N ASP A 56 -9.12 -18.51 -25.41
CA ASP A 56 -8.00 -18.90 -26.26
C ASP A 56 -6.62 -18.40 -25.74
N GLY A 57 -6.62 -17.72 -24.58
CA GLY A 57 -5.44 -17.18 -23.95
C GLY A 57 -4.96 -15.85 -24.54
N LYS A 58 -5.65 -15.25 -25.51
CA LYS A 58 -5.27 -13.92 -26.04
C LYS A 58 -5.77 -12.81 -25.11
N GLY A 59 -4.93 -11.78 -24.96
CA GLY A 59 -5.25 -10.58 -24.18
C GLY A 59 -5.82 -9.49 -25.08
N TYR A 60 -6.82 -8.77 -24.58
CA TYR A 60 -7.48 -7.67 -25.27
C TYR A 60 -7.58 -6.43 -24.39
N ALA A 61 -7.38 -5.26 -24.99
CA ALA A 61 -7.57 -3.97 -24.33
C ALA A 61 -8.44 -3.05 -25.19
N TRP A 62 -9.12 -2.10 -24.55
CA TRP A 62 -9.90 -1.10 -25.26
C TRP A 62 -8.98 -0.13 -26.00
N SER A 63 -9.21 0.07 -27.30
CA SER A 63 -8.53 1.10 -28.09
C SER A 63 -9.47 2.26 -28.37
N ALA A 64 -9.18 3.43 -27.82
CA ALA A 64 -9.95 4.64 -28.11
C ALA A 64 -9.87 5.04 -29.59
N ALA A 65 -8.74 4.75 -30.26
CA ALA A 65 -8.55 5.05 -31.68
C ALA A 65 -9.45 4.20 -32.60
N GLN A 66 -9.70 2.94 -32.23
CA GLN A 66 -10.51 2.01 -33.03
C GLN A 66 -11.94 1.84 -32.50
N GLY A 67 -12.26 2.42 -31.34
CA GLY A 67 -13.57 2.29 -30.70
C GLY A 67 -13.98 0.85 -30.39
N CYS A 68 -13.01 -0.06 -30.28
CA CYS A 68 -13.24 -1.49 -30.06
C CYS A 68 -12.10 -2.13 -29.25
N TYR A 69 -12.28 -3.40 -28.88
CA TYR A 69 -11.25 -4.18 -28.21
C TYR A 69 -10.25 -4.75 -29.21
N VAL A 70 -8.96 -4.58 -28.92
CA VAL A 70 -7.84 -4.99 -29.77
C VAL A 70 -6.93 -5.93 -29.03
N ALA A 71 -6.38 -6.92 -29.72
CA ALA A 71 -5.40 -7.84 -29.16
C ALA A 71 -4.15 -7.09 -28.72
N ILE A 72 -3.59 -7.47 -27.57
CA ILE A 72 -2.38 -6.88 -27.01
C ILE A 72 -1.28 -7.93 -26.82
N ASP A 73 -0.04 -7.47 -26.84
CA ASP A 73 1.09 -8.23 -26.31
C ASP A 73 1.07 -8.17 -24.78
N LYS A 74 0.62 -9.26 -24.16
CA LYS A 74 0.53 -9.41 -22.71
C LYS A 74 1.91 -9.35 -22.04
N GLU A 75 2.94 -9.87 -22.69
CA GLU A 75 4.29 -9.92 -22.10
C GLU A 75 4.87 -8.51 -22.00
N ALA A 76 4.76 -7.73 -23.08
CA ALA A 76 5.16 -6.34 -23.07
C ALA A 76 4.37 -5.51 -22.03
N ALA A 77 3.05 -5.73 -21.94
CA ALA A 77 2.20 -5.05 -20.97
C ALA A 77 2.59 -5.38 -19.51
N ASN A 78 2.81 -6.65 -19.20
CA ASN A 78 3.25 -7.10 -17.88
C ASN A 78 4.65 -6.56 -17.54
N LYS A 79 5.59 -6.56 -18.48
CA LYS A 79 6.94 -6.02 -18.30
C LYS A 79 6.91 -4.52 -17.97
N ALA A 80 6.05 -3.76 -18.65
CA ALA A 80 5.85 -2.35 -18.35
C ALA A 80 5.28 -2.13 -16.94
N ALA A 81 4.35 -2.99 -16.49
CA ALA A 81 3.85 -2.97 -15.12
C ALA A 81 4.92 -3.32 -14.09
N ASP A 82 5.74 -4.35 -14.34
CA ASP A 82 6.87 -4.73 -13.49
C ASP A 82 7.84 -3.57 -13.30
N GLN A 83 8.14 -2.83 -14.37
CA GLN A 83 9.00 -1.63 -14.29
C GLN A 83 8.42 -0.56 -13.37
N LYS A 84 7.10 -0.31 -13.45
CA LYS A 84 6.41 0.63 -12.54
C LYS A 84 6.45 0.14 -11.09
N ARG A 85 6.18 -1.15 -10.84
CA ARG A 85 6.30 -1.76 -9.50
C ARG A 85 7.70 -1.60 -8.94
N ASN A 86 8.71 -1.90 -9.74
CA ASN A 86 10.11 -1.79 -9.34
C ASN A 86 10.51 -0.35 -9.03
N ALA A 87 10.06 0.62 -9.82
CA ALA A 87 10.31 2.04 -9.55
C ALA A 87 9.66 2.50 -8.23
N ALA A 88 8.41 2.10 -7.97
CA ALA A 88 7.73 2.39 -6.71
C ALA A 88 8.43 1.75 -5.50
N ASN A 89 8.83 0.48 -5.64
CA ASN A 89 9.59 -0.24 -4.61
C ASN A 89 10.94 0.43 -4.33
N LYS A 90 11.69 0.84 -5.36
CA LYS A 90 12.95 1.58 -5.20
C LYS A 90 12.75 2.88 -4.41
N ARG A 91 11.70 3.66 -4.71
CA ARG A 91 11.37 4.88 -3.96
C ARG A 91 11.05 4.58 -2.50
N ARG A 92 10.32 3.50 -2.22
CA ARG A 92 10.02 3.06 -0.85
C ARG A 92 11.29 2.68 -0.09
N MET A 93 12.17 1.91 -0.72
CA MET A 93 13.46 1.52 -0.13
C MET A 93 14.36 2.72 0.12
N ALA A 94 14.45 3.68 -0.79
CA ALA A 94 15.22 4.90 -0.58
C ALA A 94 14.76 5.69 0.66
N LYS A 95 13.44 5.76 0.92
CA LYS A 95 12.91 6.38 2.15
C LYS A 95 13.30 5.63 3.41
N VAL A 96 13.25 4.29 3.38
CA VAL A 96 13.67 3.45 4.52
C VAL A 96 15.16 3.61 4.77
N THR A 97 16.01 3.56 3.73
CA THR A 97 17.45 3.78 3.86
C THR A 97 17.75 5.16 4.41
N LYS A 98 17.07 6.22 3.94
CA LYS A 98 17.22 7.57 4.48
C LYS A 98 16.81 7.66 5.96
N ALA A 99 15.70 7.01 6.34
CA ALA A 99 15.28 6.95 7.74
C ALA A 99 16.30 6.22 8.61
N LYS A 100 16.89 5.13 8.12
CA LYS A 100 17.97 4.38 8.80
C LYS A 100 19.29 5.16 8.88
N ALA A 101 19.63 5.92 7.83
CA ALA A 101 20.81 6.79 7.83
C ALA A 101 20.67 7.96 8.82
N ASN A 102 19.44 8.41 9.07
CA ASN A 102 19.10 9.37 10.12
C ASN A 102 18.94 8.73 11.51
N ASP A 103 19.21 7.43 11.69
CA ASP A 103 19.32 6.84 13.02
C ASP A 103 20.60 7.39 13.66
N LEU A 104 20.46 8.52 14.37
CA LEU A 104 21.54 9.23 15.05
C LEU A 104 22.12 8.42 16.23
N TYR A 105 21.53 7.28 16.55
CA TYR A 105 21.98 6.42 17.63
C TYR A 105 23.17 5.58 17.17
N THR A 106 24.37 6.01 17.55
CA THR A 106 25.60 5.24 17.41
C THR A 106 25.88 4.48 18.72
N GLY A 107 25.46 3.21 18.78
CA GLY A 107 25.70 2.38 19.97
C GLY A 107 24.89 1.08 19.97
N GLU A 108 25.13 0.24 20.99
CA GLU A 108 24.30 -0.93 21.26
C GLU A 108 23.09 -0.52 22.10
N LYS A 109 21.87 -0.66 21.55
CA LYS A 109 20.62 -0.30 22.24
C LYS A 109 20.42 -1.22 23.44
N LYS A 110 20.74 -0.75 24.65
CA LYS A 110 20.48 -1.44 25.92
C LYS A 110 19.17 -0.94 26.53
N GLY A 111 18.27 -1.85 26.87
CA GLY A 111 17.03 -1.53 27.57
C GLY A 111 17.23 -1.60 29.09
N LEU A 112 16.93 -0.52 29.81
CA LEU A 112 16.88 -0.54 31.27
C LEU A 112 15.51 -1.03 31.72
N ILE A 113 15.46 -2.18 32.39
CA ILE A 113 14.25 -2.67 33.06
C ILE A 113 14.29 -2.13 34.49
N ILE A 114 13.44 -1.16 34.80
CA ILE A 114 13.28 -0.67 36.17
C ILE A 114 12.15 -1.46 36.82
N LEU A 115 12.53 -2.40 37.69
CA LEU A 115 11.58 -3.07 38.57
C LEU A 115 11.45 -2.22 39.82
N VAL A 116 10.26 -1.66 40.05
CA VAL A 116 9.94 -0.93 41.28
C VAL A 116 8.98 -1.78 42.09
N GLU A 117 9.37 -2.11 43.32
CA GLU A 117 8.46 -2.69 44.30
C GLU A 117 7.60 -1.56 44.87
N PHE A 118 6.29 -1.63 44.62
CA PHE A 118 5.35 -0.73 45.27
C PHE A 118 4.90 -1.38 46.59
N PRO A 119 4.90 -0.63 47.71
CA PRO A 119 4.33 -1.14 48.95
C PRO A 119 2.85 -1.52 48.72
N LYS A 120 2.42 -2.60 49.36
CA LYS A 120 1.05 -3.12 49.23
C LYS A 120 0.05 -1.99 49.51
N ARG A 121 -0.76 -1.68 48.50
CA ARG A 121 -1.73 -0.59 48.53
C ARG A 121 -2.86 -0.92 49.52
N THR A 122 -2.83 -0.33 50.70
CA THR A 122 -4.00 -0.23 51.59
C THR A 122 -4.76 1.03 51.16
N ALA A 123 -5.99 0.87 50.63
CA ALA A 123 -6.79 1.90 49.97
C ALA A 123 -6.86 3.24 50.74
N THR A 124 -6.91 4.43 50.11
CA THR A 124 -8.08 5.00 49.41
C THR A 124 -7.68 6.25 48.59
N ASN A 125 -8.41 6.50 47.49
CA ASN A 125 -8.27 7.57 46.49
C ASN A 125 -7.64 8.92 46.93
N THR A 126 -6.52 9.30 46.30
CA THR A 126 -6.12 10.70 46.06
C THR A 126 -5.23 10.74 44.80
N PRO A 127 -5.64 11.39 43.68
CA PRO A 127 -4.72 11.74 42.60
C PRO A 127 -3.98 13.03 43.03
N GLU A 128 -2.71 13.27 42.73
CA GLU A 128 -2.11 13.34 41.41
C GLU A 128 -0.59 13.48 41.63
N VAL A 129 0.24 12.55 41.14
CA VAL A 129 1.70 12.78 41.07
C VAL A 129 2.05 12.90 39.59
N LYS A 130 2.14 14.14 39.12
CA LYS A 130 2.67 14.45 37.80
C LYS A 130 4.19 14.36 37.88
N PHE A 131 4.77 13.37 37.22
CA PHE A 131 6.22 13.34 36.98
C PHE A 131 6.54 14.39 35.92
N SER A 132 7.12 15.52 36.34
CA SER A 132 7.68 16.50 35.41
C SER A 132 9.05 16.03 34.92
N ARG A 133 9.32 16.27 33.64
CA ARG A 133 10.55 15.86 32.98
C ARG A 133 11.57 17.00 33.12
N GLU A 134 12.29 17.05 34.23
CA GLU A 134 13.43 17.97 34.34
C GLU A 134 14.62 17.38 33.58
N SER A 135 14.98 18.02 32.47
CA SER A 135 16.24 17.79 31.78
C SER A 135 17.33 18.55 32.52
N SER A 136 18.04 17.88 33.43
CA SER A 136 19.30 18.40 33.94
C SER A 136 20.34 18.31 32.83
N GLY A 137 20.47 19.40 32.07
CA GLY A 137 21.64 19.64 31.22
C GLY A 137 22.84 19.90 32.14
N VAL A 138 23.82 19.01 32.10
CA VAL A 138 25.14 19.24 32.69
C VAL A 138 26.07 19.60 31.55
N LEU A 139 26.69 20.78 31.67
CA LEU A 139 27.74 21.32 30.82
C LEU A 139 29.02 20.50 30.92
#